data_AF-A0A9N9XB87-F1
#
_entry.id   AF-A0A9N9XB87-F1
#
_cell.length_a   1.000
_cell.length_b   1.000
_cell.length_c   1.000
_cell.angle_alpha   90.00
_cell.angle_beta   90.00
_cell.angle_gamma   90.00
#
_symmetry.space_group_name_H-M   'P 1'
#
loop_
_entity.id
_entity.type
_entity.pdbx_description
1 polymer ?
#
loop_
_entity_poly.entity_id
_entity_poly.type
_entity_poly.pdbx_seq_one_letter_code
_entity_poly.pdbx_strand_id
1 'polypeptide(L)'
;MIALKLLAVVAMAFVAEASDLDAGLRIMSCAKRAITNGVPELDIPSHSPVYITRNFSWTGDIGVASASFDFHDFIWDGLPQWNLTATQLNKDSDPYAVFDFDLSWKWMNISGLFNVTIKELFLEQDFNGNIQFEWTNSHWKGRINVTKPYFNLTQAVNDAQIKWTVEHLDTKVEGLGIFNQPVEAVLGTGIITALDTGLIGNTVGEFIKMRLNTIWWSTGKIWELVHWCYDK
;
A
#
# COMPACT_ATOMS: atom_id res chain seq x y z
N MET A 1 4.17 -7.62 -5.85
CA MET A 1 4.43 -6.55 -6.85
C MET A 1 3.16 -5.87 -7.37
N ILE A 2 1.98 -6.52 -7.35
CA ILE A 2 0.68 -5.91 -7.74
C ILE A 2 0.11 -5.02 -6.61
N ALA A 3 0.04 -5.50 -5.37
CA ALA A 3 -0.33 -4.68 -4.18
C ALA A 3 0.60 -3.47 -3.92
N LEU A 4 1.79 -3.46 -4.52
CA LEU A 4 2.72 -2.34 -4.47
C LEU A 4 2.48 -1.35 -5.64
N LYS A 5 2.14 -1.84 -6.85
CA LYS A 5 1.66 -0.97 -7.95
C LYS A 5 0.40 -0.19 -7.55
N LEU A 6 -0.42 -0.79 -6.70
CA LEU A 6 -1.66 -0.29 -6.12
C LEU A 6 -1.46 0.92 -5.19
N LEU A 7 -0.45 0.89 -4.32
CA LEU A 7 -0.06 2.04 -3.48
C LEU A 7 0.45 3.21 -4.31
N ALA A 8 1.12 2.90 -5.42
CA ALA A 8 1.48 3.90 -6.41
C ALA A 8 0.24 4.51 -7.07
N VAL A 9 -0.88 3.78 -7.26
CA VAL A 9 -2.13 4.33 -7.80
C VAL A 9 -2.83 5.30 -6.85
N VAL A 10 -2.76 5.03 -5.55
CA VAL A 10 -3.31 5.96 -4.55
C VAL A 10 -2.46 7.22 -4.46
N ALA A 11 -1.13 7.06 -4.58
CA ALA A 11 -0.21 8.19 -4.61
C ALA A 11 -0.19 8.93 -5.97
N MET A 12 -0.51 8.25 -7.07
CA MET A 12 -0.55 8.79 -8.44
C MET A 12 -1.38 10.04 -8.52
N ALA A 13 -2.43 10.06 -7.75
CA ALA A 13 -3.46 11.00 -8.00
C ALA A 13 -3.25 12.36 -7.33
N PHE A 14 -2.22 12.49 -6.50
CA PHE A 14 -1.70 13.82 -6.14
C PHE A 14 -0.96 14.52 -7.29
N VAL A 15 -0.60 13.79 -8.35
CA VAL A 15 0.63 14.10 -9.09
C VAL A 15 0.39 14.40 -10.56
N ALA A 16 -0.72 13.95 -11.18
CA ALA A 16 -0.86 14.09 -12.63
C ALA A 16 -0.95 15.53 -13.11
N GLU A 17 -1.54 16.47 -12.37
CA GLU A 17 -1.64 17.85 -12.86
C GLU A 17 -1.80 18.80 -11.70
N ALA A 18 -0.92 18.74 -10.71
CA ALA A 18 -0.98 19.69 -9.60
C ALA A 18 -0.57 21.11 -10.04
N SER A 19 -1.28 21.71 -11.01
CA SER A 19 -1.39 23.17 -11.09
C SER A 19 -1.93 23.70 -9.77
N ASP A 20 -2.88 22.97 -9.20
CA ASP A 20 -3.64 23.26 -7.99
C ASP A 20 -4.20 21.97 -7.33
N LEU A 21 -4.78 22.14 -6.14
CA LEU A 21 -5.39 21.09 -5.31
C LEU A 21 -6.57 20.38 -5.98
N ASP A 22 -7.38 21.09 -6.77
CA ASP A 22 -8.62 20.55 -7.35
C ASP A 22 -8.31 19.50 -8.42
N ALA A 23 -7.30 19.78 -9.26
CA ALA A 23 -6.79 18.82 -10.22
C ALA A 23 -6.27 17.55 -9.52
N GLY A 24 -5.54 17.69 -8.41
CA GLY A 24 -5.10 16.56 -7.58
C GLY A 24 -6.27 15.70 -7.08
N LEU A 25 -7.27 16.33 -6.44
CA LEU A 25 -8.45 15.60 -5.94
C LEU A 25 -9.23 14.90 -7.07
N ARG A 26 -9.29 15.51 -8.26
CA ARG A 26 -9.93 14.90 -9.42
C ARG A 26 -9.24 13.61 -9.85
N ILE A 27 -7.92 13.64 -10.01
CA ILE A 27 -7.16 12.45 -10.39
C ILE A 27 -7.34 11.36 -9.32
N MET A 28 -7.53 11.72 -8.05
CA MET A 28 -7.74 10.76 -6.93
C MET A 28 -9.06 10.03 -7.05
N SER A 29 -10.10 10.78 -7.43
CA SER A 29 -11.39 10.20 -7.77
C SER A 29 -11.27 9.22 -8.95
N CYS A 30 -10.54 9.62 -9.99
CA CYS A 30 -10.30 8.80 -11.18
C CYS A 30 -9.52 7.52 -10.87
N ALA A 31 -8.43 7.63 -10.12
CA ALA A 31 -7.63 6.51 -9.65
C ALA A 31 -8.47 5.53 -8.82
N LYS A 32 -9.25 6.04 -7.86
CA LYS A 32 -10.19 5.23 -7.07
C LYS A 32 -11.15 4.47 -7.97
N ARG A 33 -11.80 5.15 -8.92
CA ARG A 33 -12.72 4.52 -9.88
C ARG A 33 -12.04 3.44 -10.72
N ALA A 34 -10.84 3.72 -11.22
CA ALA A 34 -10.07 2.80 -12.04
C ALA A 34 -9.65 1.55 -11.29
N ILE A 35 -9.22 1.66 -10.03
CA ILE A 35 -8.84 0.48 -9.24
C ILE A 35 -10.05 -0.28 -8.71
N THR A 36 -11.18 0.38 -8.47
CA THR A 36 -12.42 -0.33 -8.10
C THR A 36 -12.91 -1.20 -9.24
N ASN A 37 -12.99 -0.63 -10.45
CA ASN A 37 -13.61 -1.30 -11.60
C ASN A 37 -12.63 -2.10 -12.45
N GLY A 38 -11.34 -1.77 -12.39
CA GLY A 38 -10.37 -2.17 -13.40
C GLY A 38 -10.51 -1.34 -14.68
N VAL A 39 -9.40 -1.15 -15.37
CA VAL A 39 -9.29 -0.55 -16.70
C VAL A 39 -8.35 -1.43 -17.54
N PRO A 40 -8.89 -2.47 -18.22
CA PRO A 40 -8.07 -3.40 -19.02
C PRO A 40 -7.23 -2.70 -20.09
N GLU A 41 -7.76 -1.63 -20.67
CA GLU A 41 -7.15 -0.79 -21.70
C GLU A 41 -5.81 -0.18 -21.24
N LEU A 42 -5.69 0.08 -19.93
CA LEU A 42 -4.50 0.69 -19.31
C LEU A 42 -3.66 -0.33 -18.52
N ASP A 43 -3.99 -1.62 -18.61
CA ASP A 43 -3.41 -2.70 -17.79
C ASP A 43 -3.58 -2.45 -16.27
N ILE A 44 -4.76 -1.95 -15.88
CA ILE A 44 -5.13 -1.74 -14.48
C ILE A 44 -6.18 -2.81 -14.11
N PRO A 45 -5.85 -3.82 -13.29
CA PRO A 45 -6.85 -4.77 -12.84
C PRO A 45 -7.81 -4.15 -11.81
N SER A 46 -8.94 -4.80 -11.57
CA SER A 46 -9.77 -4.49 -10.40
C SER A 46 -9.05 -4.93 -9.12
N HIS A 47 -9.26 -4.16 -8.07
CA HIS A 47 -8.62 -4.28 -6.76
C HIS A 47 -9.67 -4.32 -5.64
N SER A 48 -10.86 -4.81 -5.96
CA SER A 48 -11.97 -5.01 -5.03
C SER A 48 -12.48 -6.46 -5.11
N PRO A 49 -11.71 -7.46 -4.64
CA PRO A 49 -10.50 -7.31 -3.83
C PRO A 49 -9.19 -7.43 -4.62
N VAL A 50 -8.06 -7.20 -3.94
CA VAL A 50 -6.72 -7.36 -4.52
C VAL A 50 -6.24 -8.78 -4.27
N TYR A 51 -5.87 -9.49 -5.32
CA TYR A 51 -5.21 -10.79 -5.22
C TYR A 51 -3.69 -10.65 -5.29
N ILE A 52 -3.00 -11.09 -4.24
CA ILE A 52 -1.55 -11.06 -4.13
C ILE A 52 -1.03 -12.45 -4.49
N THR A 53 -0.68 -12.63 -5.77
CA THR A 53 -0.22 -13.89 -6.34
C THR A 53 1.25 -14.24 -6.04
N ARG A 54 1.92 -13.44 -5.20
CA ARG A 54 3.31 -13.70 -4.82
C ARG A 54 3.36 -14.34 -3.46
N ASN A 55 4.01 -15.49 -3.41
CA ASN A 55 4.29 -16.16 -2.15
C ASN A 55 5.40 -15.41 -1.41
N PHE A 56 5.33 -15.44 -0.09
CA PHE A 56 6.33 -14.90 0.81
C PHE A 56 6.78 -16.00 1.75
N SER A 57 8.09 -16.23 1.81
CA SER A 57 8.68 -17.23 2.70
C SER A 57 9.49 -16.54 3.77
N TRP A 58 9.33 -16.97 5.02
CA TRP A 58 10.12 -16.52 6.16
C TRP A 58 10.65 -17.71 6.93
N THR A 59 11.92 -17.68 7.29
CA THR A 59 12.56 -18.72 8.10
C THR A 59 13.13 -18.11 9.36
N GLY A 60 12.85 -18.71 10.51
CA GLY A 60 13.46 -18.39 11.79
C GLY A 60 14.17 -19.60 12.39
N ASP A 61 15.32 -19.40 13.00
CA ASP A 61 16.11 -20.44 13.67
C ASP A 61 16.58 -19.92 15.03
N ILE A 62 16.33 -20.69 16.09
CA ILE A 62 16.76 -20.39 17.47
C ILE A 62 17.74 -21.45 18.01
N GLY A 63 18.42 -22.18 17.12
CA GLY A 63 19.46 -23.15 17.40
C GLY A 63 18.94 -24.55 17.76
N VAL A 64 17.87 -24.64 18.54
CA VAL A 64 17.23 -25.92 18.92
C VAL A 64 15.95 -26.22 18.14
N ALA A 65 15.37 -25.20 17.52
CA ALA A 65 14.21 -25.30 16.65
C ALA A 65 14.32 -24.29 15.50
N SER A 66 13.82 -24.67 14.33
CA SER A 66 13.63 -23.78 13.19
C SER A 66 12.19 -23.85 12.70
N ALA A 67 11.69 -22.74 12.19
CA ALA A 67 10.38 -22.65 11.59
C ALA A 67 10.49 -22.00 10.21
N SER A 68 9.88 -22.62 9.21
CA SER A 68 9.73 -22.08 7.86
C SER A 68 8.26 -21.81 7.61
N PHE A 69 7.90 -20.55 7.36
CA PHE A 69 6.56 -20.12 7.00
C PHE A 69 6.54 -19.78 5.52
N ASP A 70 5.61 -20.37 4.79
CA ASP A 70 5.31 -20.08 3.39
C ASP A 70 3.90 -19.52 3.29
N PHE A 71 3.79 -18.22 3.13
CA PHE A 71 2.52 -17.53 2.97
C PHE A 71 2.15 -17.40 1.49
N HIS A 72 0.88 -17.61 1.16
CA HIS A 72 0.37 -17.59 -0.20
C HIS A 72 -1.11 -17.18 -0.26
N ASP A 73 -1.60 -16.96 -1.48
CA ASP A 73 -3.01 -16.67 -1.78
C ASP A 73 -3.62 -15.53 -0.96
N PHE A 74 -2.84 -14.48 -0.75
CA PHE A 74 -3.32 -13.32 0.00
C PHE A 74 -4.38 -12.55 -0.80
N ILE A 75 -5.43 -12.16 -0.09
CA ILE A 75 -6.52 -11.31 -0.55
C ILE A 75 -6.53 -10.07 0.33
N TRP A 76 -6.53 -8.89 -0.30
CA TRP A 76 -6.68 -7.62 0.38
C TRP A 76 -7.99 -6.94 -0.01
N ASP A 77 -8.91 -6.90 0.95
CA ASP A 77 -10.22 -6.27 0.87
C ASP A 77 -10.20 -4.83 1.41
N GLY A 78 -11.08 -3.99 0.87
CA GLY A 78 -11.32 -2.64 1.38
C GLY A 78 -10.34 -1.58 0.87
N LEU A 79 -9.30 -1.94 0.11
CA LEU A 79 -8.33 -0.96 -0.35
C LEU A 79 -8.93 0.20 -1.17
N PRO A 80 -9.84 0.01 -2.15
CA PRO A 80 -10.43 1.14 -2.87
C PRO A 80 -11.35 2.03 -2.00
N GLN A 81 -11.64 1.63 -0.76
CA GLN A 81 -12.54 2.35 0.14
C GLN A 81 -11.86 3.49 0.92
N TRP A 82 -10.74 4.01 0.41
CA TRP A 82 -10.07 5.15 1.02
C TRP A 82 -10.91 6.43 0.95
N ASN A 83 -10.61 7.35 1.87
CA ASN A 83 -10.98 8.75 1.80
C ASN A 83 -9.72 9.61 1.85
N LEU A 84 -9.71 10.73 1.13
CA LEU A 84 -8.56 11.62 1.07
C LEU A 84 -8.95 13.03 1.47
N THR A 85 -8.14 13.65 2.31
CA THR A 85 -8.10 15.10 2.50
C THR A 85 -6.69 15.62 2.23
N ALA A 86 -6.60 16.86 1.76
CA ALA A 86 -5.34 17.47 1.41
C ALA A 86 -5.38 18.99 1.49
N THR A 87 -4.24 19.59 1.80
CA THR A 87 -4.04 21.04 1.85
C THR A 87 -2.80 21.39 1.06
N GLN A 88 -2.94 22.32 0.11
CA GLN A 88 -1.81 22.89 -0.61
C GLN A 88 -1.11 23.95 0.25
N LEU A 89 0.22 23.85 0.37
CA LEU A 89 1.01 24.73 1.24
C LEU A 89 1.60 25.94 0.52
N ASN A 90 1.52 25.95 -0.81
CA ASN A 90 2.20 26.90 -1.65
C ASN A 90 1.27 27.42 -2.76
N LYS A 91 1.67 28.50 -3.45
CA LYS A 91 0.80 29.16 -4.42
C LYS A 91 0.76 28.40 -5.74
N ASP A 92 -0.32 28.57 -6.49
CA ASP A 92 -0.46 27.97 -7.83
C ASP A 92 0.58 28.50 -8.81
N SER A 93 1.05 29.74 -8.59
CA SER A 93 2.12 30.37 -9.37
C SER A 93 3.53 29.82 -9.08
N ASP A 94 3.72 29.04 -8.02
CA ASP A 94 5.04 28.51 -7.66
C ASP A 94 5.39 27.30 -8.56
N PRO A 95 6.68 27.09 -8.88
CA PRO A 95 7.13 25.98 -9.73
C PRO A 95 6.95 24.59 -9.12
N TYR A 96 6.67 24.53 -7.82
CA TYR A 96 6.43 23.30 -7.08
C TYR A 96 4.97 23.22 -6.67
N ALA A 97 4.48 22.02 -6.38
CA ALA A 97 3.23 21.79 -5.70
C ALA A 97 3.55 20.98 -4.44
N VAL A 98 3.21 21.52 -3.28
CA VAL A 98 3.48 20.91 -1.98
C VAL A 98 2.16 20.69 -1.27
N PHE A 99 1.85 19.44 -0.97
CA PHE A 99 0.61 19.07 -0.29
C PHE A 99 0.90 18.32 0.99
N ASP A 100 0.21 18.73 2.06
CA ASP A 100 0.01 17.88 3.23
C ASP A 100 -1.29 17.08 3.01
N PHE A 101 -1.24 15.77 3.26
CA PHE A 101 -2.37 14.88 2.99
C PHE A 101 -2.66 13.92 4.14
N ASP A 102 -3.93 13.49 4.20
CA ASP A 102 -4.42 12.41 5.07
C ASP A 102 -5.29 11.47 4.24
N LEU A 103 -4.72 10.30 3.94
CA LEU A 103 -5.40 9.23 3.24
C LEU A 103 -5.81 8.18 4.27
N SER A 104 -7.11 7.91 4.38
CA SER A 104 -7.70 7.15 5.47
C SER A 104 -8.56 6.00 4.98
N TRP A 105 -8.51 4.89 5.72
CA TRP A 105 -9.40 3.74 5.55
C TRP A 105 -10.08 3.46 6.87
N LYS A 106 -11.42 3.40 6.85
CA LYS A 106 -12.19 2.97 8.02
C LYS A 106 -11.89 1.52 8.36
N TRP A 107 -11.75 0.69 7.33
CA TRP A 107 -11.49 -0.73 7.46
C TRP A 107 -10.68 -1.22 6.25
N MET A 108 -9.74 -2.14 6.51
CA MET A 108 -9.10 -2.98 5.51
C MET A 108 -8.90 -4.37 6.09
N ASN A 109 -8.94 -5.39 5.24
CA ASN A 109 -8.68 -6.76 5.65
C ASN A 109 -7.69 -7.41 4.70
N ILE A 110 -6.63 -7.99 5.26
CA ILE A 110 -5.64 -8.77 4.51
C ILE A 110 -5.71 -10.19 5.06
N SER A 111 -6.21 -11.11 4.25
CA SER A 111 -6.30 -12.52 4.62
C SER A 111 -5.48 -13.37 3.66
N GLY A 112 -5.01 -14.52 4.10
CA GLY A 112 -4.22 -15.42 3.27
C GLY A 112 -4.06 -16.79 3.92
N LEU A 113 -3.31 -17.64 3.23
CA LEU A 113 -2.97 -18.98 3.70
C LEU A 113 -1.49 -19.05 4.05
N PHE A 114 -1.14 -19.96 4.94
CA PHE A 114 0.25 -20.31 5.17
C PHE A 114 0.43 -21.81 5.32
N ASN A 115 1.61 -22.27 4.92
CA ASN A 115 2.15 -23.57 5.31
C ASN A 115 3.35 -23.32 6.22
N VAL A 116 3.48 -24.13 7.26
CA VAL A 116 4.53 -24.02 8.26
C VAL A 116 5.17 -25.37 8.46
N THR A 117 6.50 -25.39 8.37
CA THR A 117 7.30 -26.53 8.78
C THR A 117 8.12 -26.14 10.00
N ILE A 118 7.88 -26.80 11.12
CA ILE A 118 8.65 -26.65 12.37
C ILE A 118 9.56 -27.87 12.52
N LYS A 119 10.86 -27.63 12.59
CA LYS A 119 11.88 -28.66 12.88
C LYS A 119 12.43 -28.43 14.27
N GLU A 120 12.25 -29.39 15.17
CA GLU A 120 12.81 -29.37 16.52
C GLU A 120 13.59 -30.66 16.75
N LEU A 121 14.90 -30.55 16.96
CA LEU A 121 15.84 -31.68 17.14
C LEU A 121 15.71 -32.75 16.03
N PHE A 122 14.88 -33.77 16.25
CA PHE A 122 14.65 -34.90 15.34
C PHE A 122 13.21 -35.00 14.83
N LEU A 123 12.34 -34.04 15.19
CA LEU A 123 10.93 -34.01 14.81
C LEU A 123 10.69 -32.89 13.79
N GLU A 124 9.98 -33.24 12.72
CA GLU A 124 9.48 -32.31 11.72
C GLU A 124 7.95 -32.35 11.76
N GLN A 125 7.33 -31.19 11.93
CA GLN A 125 5.89 -31.03 12.00
C GLN A 125 5.44 -30.01 10.96
N ASP A 126 4.45 -30.40 10.16
CA ASP A 126 3.87 -29.57 9.13
C ASP A 126 2.46 -29.12 9.54
N PHE A 127 2.21 -27.82 9.39
CA PHE A 127 0.93 -27.20 9.68
C PHE A 127 0.49 -26.37 8.49
N ASN A 128 -0.81 -26.40 8.20
CA ASN A 128 -1.42 -25.52 7.21
C ASN A 128 -2.51 -24.72 7.89
N GLY A 129 -2.62 -23.45 7.54
CA GLY A 129 -3.50 -22.55 8.24
C GLY A 129 -3.91 -21.33 7.44
N ASN A 130 -4.71 -20.50 8.08
CA ASN A 130 -5.13 -19.22 7.55
C ASN A 130 -4.66 -18.10 8.49
N ILE A 131 -4.40 -16.94 7.89
CA ILE A 131 -4.06 -15.73 8.61
C ILE A 131 -4.94 -14.59 8.14
N GLN A 132 -5.36 -13.75 9.08
CA GLN A 132 -6.14 -12.57 8.81
C GLN A 132 -5.62 -11.39 9.63
N PHE A 133 -5.47 -10.24 8.97
CA PHE A 133 -5.16 -8.95 9.57
C PHE A 133 -6.28 -7.98 9.25
N GLU A 134 -7.02 -7.57 10.27
CA GLU A 134 -8.07 -6.56 10.16
C GLU A 134 -7.57 -5.23 10.72
N TRP A 135 -7.57 -4.21 9.87
CA TRP A 135 -7.04 -2.88 10.15
C TRP A 135 -8.22 -1.92 10.26
N THR A 136 -8.41 -1.31 11.44
CA THR A 136 -9.46 -0.31 11.67
C THR A 136 -8.85 1.07 11.83
N ASN A 137 -9.46 2.05 11.14
CA ASN A 137 -9.01 3.45 11.12
C ASN A 137 -7.51 3.58 10.82
N SER A 138 -7.11 3.10 9.64
CA SER A 138 -5.76 3.23 9.12
C SER A 138 -5.58 4.58 8.42
N HIS A 139 -4.49 5.28 8.71
CA HIS A 139 -4.18 6.59 8.17
C HIS A 139 -2.77 6.65 7.61
N TRP A 140 -2.65 7.24 6.43
CA TRP A 140 -1.41 7.60 5.79
C TRP A 140 -1.36 9.12 5.73
N LYS A 141 -0.62 9.70 6.68
CA LYS A 141 -0.43 11.14 6.78
C LYS A 141 0.93 11.49 6.25
N GLY A 142 1.01 12.49 5.40
CA GLY A 142 2.25 12.74 4.71
C GLY A 142 2.34 14.09 4.06
N ARG A 143 3.53 14.32 3.49
CA ARG A 143 3.82 15.46 2.63
C ARG A 143 4.35 14.95 1.31
N ILE A 144 3.89 15.55 0.22
CA ILE A 144 4.42 15.32 -1.11
C ILE A 144 4.85 16.63 -1.75
N ASN A 145 5.95 16.59 -2.50
CA ASN A 145 6.48 17.71 -3.28
C ASN A 145 6.69 17.27 -4.73
N VAL A 146 6.07 18.01 -5.66
CA VAL A 146 6.12 17.74 -7.09
C VAL A 146 6.57 18.99 -7.84
N THR A 147 7.38 18.82 -8.88
CA THR A 147 7.70 19.90 -9.83
C THR A 147 6.57 20.03 -10.86
N LYS A 148 5.95 21.21 -10.94
CA LYS A 148 4.83 21.46 -11.86
C LYS A 148 5.27 21.45 -13.32
N PRO A 149 4.36 21.13 -14.25
CA PRO A 149 4.60 21.36 -15.68
C PRO A 149 4.78 22.87 -15.95
N TYR A 150 5.38 23.21 -17.10
CA TYR A 150 5.52 24.57 -17.63
C TYR A 150 6.55 25.52 -16.99
N PHE A 151 7.31 25.10 -15.97
CA PHE A 151 8.36 25.92 -15.35
C PHE A 151 9.79 25.72 -15.90
N ASN A 152 9.94 25.08 -17.08
CA ASN A 152 11.24 24.70 -17.67
C ASN A 152 12.15 23.91 -16.68
N LEU A 153 11.52 23.13 -15.80
CA LEU A 153 12.16 22.23 -14.85
C LEU A 153 11.78 20.79 -15.18
N THR A 154 12.64 19.83 -14.83
CA THR A 154 12.33 18.41 -14.94
C THR A 154 11.17 18.08 -14.01
N GLN A 155 10.05 17.70 -14.59
CA GLN A 155 8.87 17.27 -13.85
C GLN A 155 9.17 15.96 -13.12
N ALA A 156 8.95 15.94 -11.81
CA ALA A 156 9.26 14.81 -10.96
C ALA A 156 8.55 14.94 -9.61
N VAL A 157 8.37 13.80 -8.94
CA VAL A 157 8.12 13.74 -7.50
C VAL A 157 9.47 13.90 -6.79
N ASN A 158 9.64 15.05 -6.15
CA ASN A 158 10.87 15.45 -5.47
C ASN A 158 10.97 14.77 -4.10
N ASP A 159 9.86 14.74 -3.36
CA ASP A 159 9.79 14.18 -2.01
C ASP A 159 8.40 13.57 -1.73
N ALA A 160 8.36 12.50 -0.95
CA ALA A 160 7.15 11.80 -0.53
C ALA A 160 7.36 11.17 0.85
N GLN A 161 6.92 11.88 1.89
CA GLN A 161 7.04 11.44 3.28
C GLN A 161 5.70 10.89 3.75
N ILE A 162 5.71 9.69 4.32
CA ILE A 162 4.49 9.00 4.75
C ILE A 162 4.69 8.47 6.16
N LYS A 163 3.79 8.87 7.05
CA LYS A 163 3.57 8.24 8.35
C LYS A 163 2.31 7.39 8.26
N TRP A 164 2.47 6.09 8.46
CA TRP A 164 1.35 5.15 8.54
C TRP A 164 1.02 4.89 10.00
N THR A 165 -0.21 5.20 10.39
CA THR A 165 -0.78 4.87 11.71
C THR A 165 -2.03 4.02 11.58
N VAL A 166 -2.30 3.19 12.58
CA VAL A 166 -3.48 2.35 12.70
C VAL A 166 -4.02 2.48 14.11
N GLU A 167 -5.33 2.67 14.25
CA GLU A 167 -5.95 2.70 15.58
C GLU A 167 -6.06 1.30 16.18
N HIS A 168 -6.50 0.33 15.37
CA HIS A 168 -6.64 -1.05 15.80
C HIS A 168 -6.19 -2.04 14.72
N LEU A 169 -5.40 -3.02 15.12
CA LEU A 169 -4.97 -4.15 14.31
C LEU A 169 -5.36 -5.45 15.01
N ASP A 170 -6.34 -6.14 14.45
CA ASP A 170 -6.70 -7.49 14.87
C ASP A 170 -5.97 -8.50 14.00
N THR A 171 -5.29 -9.46 14.64
CA THR A 171 -4.61 -10.57 13.96
C THR A 171 -5.27 -11.87 14.38
N LYS A 172 -5.66 -12.69 13.41
CA LYS A 172 -6.20 -14.03 13.64
C LYS A 172 -5.36 -15.06 12.89
N VAL A 173 -5.04 -16.15 13.55
CA VAL A 173 -4.27 -17.28 13.00
C VAL A 173 -4.99 -18.57 13.36
N GLU A 174 -5.29 -19.37 12.36
CA GLU A 174 -5.86 -20.70 12.55
C GLU A 174 -4.97 -21.76 11.89
N GLY A 175 -5.04 -23.01 12.38
CA GLY A 175 -4.29 -24.14 11.81
C GLY A 175 -3.01 -24.55 12.55
N LEU A 176 -2.54 -23.77 13.54
CA LEU A 176 -1.37 -24.11 14.38
C LEU A 176 -1.73 -24.73 15.73
N GLY A 177 -3.02 -24.96 16.01
CA GLY A 177 -3.49 -25.54 17.27
C GLY A 177 -3.14 -24.65 18.47
N ILE A 178 -2.38 -25.19 19.42
CA ILE A 178 -1.97 -24.46 20.64
C ILE A 178 -1.07 -23.25 20.36
N PHE A 179 -0.47 -23.16 19.16
CA PHE A 179 0.43 -22.07 18.78
C PHE A 179 -0.28 -20.91 18.08
N ASN A 180 -1.60 -20.97 17.85
CA ASN A 180 -2.36 -19.88 17.23
C ASN A 180 -2.14 -18.54 17.97
N GLN A 181 -2.48 -18.50 19.26
CA GLN A 181 -2.42 -17.27 20.07
C GLN A 181 -1.00 -16.67 20.20
N PRO A 182 0.06 -17.47 20.47
CA PRO A 182 1.42 -16.94 20.44
C PRO A 182 1.81 -16.30 19.10
N VAL A 183 1.44 -16.91 17.97
CA VAL A 183 1.78 -16.40 16.64
C VAL A 183 0.97 -15.14 16.30
N GLU A 184 -0.31 -15.10 16.66
CA GLU A 184 -1.15 -13.88 16.55
C GLU A 184 -0.50 -12.71 17.28
N ALA A 185 -0.07 -12.92 18.53
CA ALA A 185 0.53 -11.87 19.36
C ALA A 185 1.85 -11.36 18.77
N VAL A 186 2.72 -12.26 18.29
CA VAL A 186 4.01 -11.88 17.69
C VAL A 186 3.80 -11.09 16.40
N LEU A 187 2.91 -11.53 15.52
CA LEU A 187 2.65 -10.86 14.25
C LEU A 187 1.97 -9.50 14.47
N GLY A 188 0.93 -9.44 15.31
CA GLY A 188 0.25 -8.18 15.63
C GLY A 188 1.20 -7.16 16.25
N THR A 189 2.01 -7.57 17.23
CA THR A 189 3.01 -6.69 17.87
C THR A 189 4.09 -6.25 16.89
N GLY A 190 4.58 -7.17 16.04
CA GLY A 190 5.59 -6.88 15.03
C GLY A 190 5.13 -5.83 14.01
N ILE A 191 3.89 -5.95 13.52
CA ILE A 191 3.31 -4.99 12.58
C ILE A 191 3.14 -3.62 13.25
N ILE A 192 2.54 -3.55 14.45
CA ILE A 192 2.36 -2.28 15.18
C ILE A 192 3.71 -1.60 15.43
N THR A 193 4.72 -2.36 15.88
CA THR A 193 6.07 -1.82 16.12
C THR A 193 6.69 -1.28 14.82
N ALA A 194 6.52 -1.97 13.70
CA ALA A 194 7.04 -1.53 12.40
C ALA A 194 6.32 -0.28 11.86
N LEU A 195 5.03 -0.10 12.21
CA LEU A 195 4.29 1.15 11.94
C LEU A 195 4.79 2.30 12.83
N ASP A 196 4.92 2.06 14.14
CA ASP A 196 5.30 3.08 15.12
C ASP A 196 6.72 3.60 14.93
N THR A 197 7.65 2.74 14.50
CA THR A 197 9.03 3.12 14.17
C THR A 197 9.14 3.92 12.86
N GLY A 198 8.06 4.02 12.08
CA GLY A 198 8.04 4.70 10.78
C GLY A 198 8.74 3.93 9.65
N LEU A 199 9.26 2.73 9.93
CA LEU A 199 9.97 1.89 8.95
C LEU A 199 9.10 1.60 7.73
N ILE A 200 7.85 1.18 7.98
CA ILE A 200 6.90 0.88 6.90
C ILE A 200 6.54 2.16 6.14
N GLY A 201 6.23 3.25 6.86
CA GLY A 201 5.85 4.53 6.25
C GLY A 201 6.93 5.10 5.31
N ASN A 202 8.19 5.12 5.76
CA ASN A 202 9.32 5.60 4.95
C ASN A 202 9.53 4.74 3.70
N THR A 203 9.46 3.42 3.85
CA THR A 203 9.61 2.47 2.72
C THR A 203 8.51 2.68 1.69
N VAL A 204 7.28 2.90 2.14
CA VAL A 204 6.13 3.20 1.28
C VAL A 204 6.33 4.53 0.54
N GLY A 205 6.82 5.58 1.21
CA GLY A 205 7.12 6.88 0.61
C GLY A 205 8.16 6.81 -0.52
N GLU A 206 9.32 6.21 -0.26
CA GLU A 206 10.39 6.04 -1.26
C GLU A 206 9.93 5.18 -2.45
N PHE A 207 9.19 4.11 -2.17
CA PHE A 207 8.65 3.25 -3.21
C PHE A 207 7.68 3.99 -4.13
N ILE A 208 6.79 4.80 -3.55
CA ILE A 208 5.86 5.66 -4.29
C ILE A 208 6.63 6.62 -5.20
N LYS A 209 7.60 7.35 -4.64
CA LYS A 209 8.43 8.28 -5.41
C LYS A 209 9.11 7.60 -6.60
N MET A 210 9.74 6.44 -6.37
CA MET A 210 10.38 5.65 -7.42
C MET A 210 9.38 5.26 -8.52
N ARG A 211 8.23 4.68 -8.17
CA ARG A 211 7.25 4.21 -9.15
C ARG A 211 6.64 5.34 -9.98
N LEU A 212 6.38 6.48 -9.35
CA LEU A 212 5.83 7.65 -10.03
C LEU A 212 6.82 8.17 -11.07
N ASN A 213 8.08 8.36 -10.68
CA ASN A 213 9.10 8.89 -11.58
C ASN A 213 9.49 7.90 -12.70
N THR A 214 9.51 6.59 -12.43
CA THR A 214 10.04 5.60 -13.39
C THR A 214 9.01 4.97 -14.31
N ILE A 215 7.73 4.94 -13.93
CA ILE A 215 6.67 4.30 -14.71
C ILE A 215 5.60 5.31 -15.07
N TRP A 216 4.93 5.91 -14.08
CA TRP A 216 3.70 6.66 -14.36
C TRP A 216 3.96 7.99 -15.07
N TRP A 217 4.98 8.73 -14.64
CA TRP A 217 5.37 10.00 -15.24
C TRP A 217 6.09 9.78 -16.58
N SER A 218 7.10 8.92 -16.58
CA SER A 218 7.97 8.68 -17.74
C SER A 218 7.23 8.08 -18.94
N THR A 219 6.20 7.27 -18.72
CA THR A 219 5.44 6.62 -19.80
C THR A 219 4.16 7.37 -20.18
N GLY A 220 3.78 8.42 -19.44
CA GLY A 220 2.55 9.16 -19.68
C GLY A 220 1.26 8.42 -19.28
N LYS A 221 1.33 7.20 -18.72
CA LYS A 221 0.17 6.42 -18.23
C LYS A 221 -0.75 7.20 -17.29
N ILE A 222 -0.21 8.16 -16.55
CA ILE A 222 -0.99 9.01 -15.65
C ILE A 222 -2.00 9.87 -16.41
N TRP A 223 -1.64 10.32 -17.61
CA TRP A 223 -2.51 11.12 -18.49
C TRP A 223 -3.57 10.25 -19.15
N GLU A 224 -3.21 9.03 -19.55
CA GLU A 224 -4.17 8.06 -20.09
C GLU A 224 -5.28 7.73 -19.07
N LEU A 225 -4.92 7.57 -17.79
CA LEU A 225 -5.88 7.38 -16.70
C LEU A 225 -6.81 8.58 -16.53
N VAL A 226 -6.26 9.79 -16.61
CA VAL A 226 -7.01 11.03 -16.51
C VAL A 226 -7.98 11.16 -17.69
N HIS A 227 -7.52 10.96 -18.92
CA HIS A 227 -8.35 10.98 -20.13
C HIS A 227 -9.49 9.95 -20.06
N TRP A 228 -9.20 8.70 -19.69
CA TRP A 228 -10.21 7.68 -19.46
C TRP A 228 -11.28 8.14 -18.46
N CYS A 229 -10.89 8.96 -17.49
CA CYS A 229 -11.81 9.48 -16.50
C CYS A 229 -12.76 10.56 -17.03
N TYR A 230 -12.30 11.35 -18.01
CA TYR A 230 -13.09 12.42 -18.64
C TYR A 230 -14.12 11.87 -19.63
N ASP A 231 -13.81 10.78 -20.31
CA ASP A 231 -14.65 10.19 -21.36
C ASP A 231 -15.81 9.33 -20.82
N LYS A 232 -15.91 9.17 -19.50
CA LYS A 232 -16.79 8.23 -18.80
C LYS A 232 -17.40 8.87 -17.55
#